data_AF-A0A9D0XTY6-F1
#
_entry.id   AF-A0A9D0XTY6-F1
#
_cell.length_a   1.000
_cell.length_b   1.000
_cell.length_c   1.000
_cell.angle_alpha   90.00
_cell.angle_beta   90.00
_cell.angle_gamma   90.00
#
_symmetry.space_group_name_H-M   'P 1'
#
loop_
_entity.id
_entity.type
_entity.pdbx_description
1 polymer ?
#
loop_
_entity_poly.entity_id
_entity_poly.type
_entity_poly.pdbx_seq_one_letter_code
_entity_poly.pdbx_strand_id
1 'polypeptide(L)'
;MKNNKPIAPAVKYFFKRLEKRSAQIQAELLAVNSRYQEVEFTDVETFFRQIMTQNIFIHTVGLNGKHESTILSKAIFSMNKVVRVYYSTSFDENKSGFIRLRPDQAEQTIIVERMHGYRPKAELLYASKDQCHVIRFMIRWLIRRIDWDKTKLANLDLYKRFLDEQQAEIEEQIALAAAQQEEQEIQRALEVHKTGKLNRRKIHSS
;
A
#
# COMPACT_ATOMS: atom_id res chain seq x y z
N MET A 1 4.39 -62.48 -14.51
CA MET A 1 4.29 -62.52 -15.99
C MET A 1 3.52 -61.29 -16.46
N LYS A 2 4.14 -60.39 -17.23
CA LYS A 2 3.44 -59.22 -17.79
C LYS A 2 2.46 -59.71 -18.86
N ASN A 3 1.16 -59.45 -18.68
CA ASN A 3 0.15 -59.69 -19.71
C ASN A 3 0.39 -58.71 -20.87
N ASN A 4 1.22 -59.12 -21.85
CA ASN A 4 1.48 -58.37 -23.09
C ASN A 4 0.31 -58.42 -24.09
N LYS A 5 -0.94 -58.55 -23.61
CA LYS A 5 -2.11 -58.51 -24.49
C LYS A 5 -2.36 -57.05 -24.88
N PRO A 6 -2.55 -56.74 -26.17
CA PRO A 6 -2.82 -55.38 -26.61
C PRO A 6 -4.10 -54.88 -25.94
N ILE A 7 -4.04 -53.69 -25.35
CA ILE A 7 -5.16 -53.06 -24.67
C ILE A 7 -6.28 -52.85 -25.71
N ALA A 8 -7.48 -53.38 -25.42
CA ALA A 8 -8.63 -53.26 -26.29
C ALA A 8 -8.98 -51.78 -26.55
N PRO A 9 -9.42 -51.40 -27.77
CA PRO A 9 -9.76 -50.01 -28.11
C PRO A 9 -10.77 -49.36 -27.14
N ALA A 10 -11.75 -50.12 -26.67
CA ALA A 10 -12.74 -49.65 -25.68
C ALA A 10 -12.10 -49.25 -24.35
N VAL A 11 -11.08 -50.00 -23.90
CA VAL A 11 -10.34 -49.71 -22.67
C VAL A 11 -9.48 -48.45 -22.84
N LYS A 12 -8.84 -48.28 -24.02
CA LYS A 12 -8.11 -47.04 -24.34
C LYS A 12 -9.05 -45.82 -24.36
N TYR A 13 -10.24 -45.96 -24.93
CA TYR A 13 -11.25 -44.90 -24.96
C TYR A 13 -11.75 -44.55 -23.55
N PHE A 14 -12.00 -45.55 -22.71
CA PHE A 14 -12.38 -45.37 -21.31
C PHE A 14 -11.31 -44.58 -20.53
N PHE A 15 -10.04 -44.98 -20.63
CA PHE A 15 -8.95 -44.26 -19.96
C PHE A 15 -8.77 -42.83 -20.48
N LYS A 16 -8.88 -42.60 -21.79
CA LYS A 16 -8.84 -41.24 -22.36
C LYS A 16 -9.99 -40.36 -21.83
N ARG A 17 -11.16 -40.95 -21.60
CA ARG A 17 -12.31 -40.24 -21.00
C ARG A 17 -12.11 -39.98 -19.51
N LEU A 18 -11.48 -40.90 -18.78
CA LEU A 18 -11.07 -40.70 -17.38
C LEU A 18 -10.02 -39.59 -17.25
N GLU A 19 -8.98 -39.58 -18.10
CA GLU A 19 -7.97 -38.52 -18.12
C GLU A 19 -8.60 -37.15 -18.37
N LYS A 20 -9.49 -37.05 -19.37
CA LYS A 20 -10.21 -35.81 -19.64
C LYS A 20 -11.07 -35.37 -18.45
N ARG A 21 -11.74 -36.30 -17.77
CA ARG A 21 -12.57 -35.98 -16.59
C ARG A 21 -11.73 -35.60 -15.38
N SER A 22 -10.61 -36.27 -15.15
CA SER A 22 -9.65 -35.95 -14.09
C SER A 22 -9.05 -34.56 -14.29
N ALA A 23 -8.64 -34.22 -15.53
CA ALA A 23 -8.15 -32.89 -15.86
C ALA A 23 -9.21 -31.79 -15.64
N GLN A 24 -10.48 -32.06 -15.99
CA GLN A 24 -11.59 -31.14 -15.70
C GLN A 24 -11.78 -30.93 -14.20
N ILE A 25 -11.79 -32.00 -13.41
CA ILE A 25 -11.93 -31.93 -11.94
C ILE A 25 -10.76 -31.16 -11.33
N GLN A 26 -9.52 -31.40 -11.78
CA GLN A 26 -8.36 -30.65 -11.31
C GLN A 26 -8.45 -29.16 -11.67
N ALA A 27 -8.88 -28.81 -12.89
CA ALA A 27 -9.09 -27.43 -13.29
C ALA A 27 -10.19 -26.74 -12.45
N GLU A 28 -11.30 -27.45 -12.17
CA GLU A 28 -12.37 -26.96 -11.29
C GLU A 28 -11.87 -26.75 -9.85
N LEU A 29 -11.09 -27.67 -9.30
CA LEU A 29 -10.50 -27.54 -7.95
C LEU A 29 -9.51 -26.38 -7.87
N LEU A 30 -8.66 -26.18 -8.90
CA LEU A 30 -7.75 -25.05 -8.97
C LEU A 30 -8.51 -23.72 -9.09
N ALA A 31 -9.59 -23.67 -9.88
CA ALA A 31 -10.45 -22.51 -10.00
C ALA A 31 -11.16 -22.18 -8.67
N VAL A 32 -11.62 -23.19 -7.93
CA VAL A 32 -12.21 -23.01 -6.60
C VAL A 32 -11.16 -22.53 -5.59
N ASN A 33 -9.97 -23.13 -5.57
CA ASN A 33 -8.88 -22.70 -4.68
C ASN A 33 -8.42 -21.27 -4.97
N SER A 34 -8.47 -20.82 -6.23
CA SER A 34 -8.18 -19.43 -6.58
C SER A 34 -9.20 -18.42 -6.02
N ARG A 35 -10.43 -18.85 -5.71
CA ARG A 35 -11.46 -18.02 -5.06
C ARG A 35 -11.26 -17.87 -3.55
N TYR A 36 -10.39 -18.66 -2.94
CA TYR A 36 -10.08 -18.62 -1.51
C TYR A 36 -8.69 -18.02 -1.22
N GLN A 37 -8.11 -17.29 -2.18
CA GLN A 37 -6.91 -16.53 -1.89
C GLN A 37 -7.22 -15.47 -0.82
N GLU A 38 -6.34 -15.38 0.16
CA GLU A 38 -6.41 -14.37 1.20
C GLU A 38 -6.15 -13.01 0.56
N VAL A 39 -7.11 -12.09 0.69
CA VAL A 39 -6.96 -10.72 0.20
C VAL A 39 -5.99 -9.99 1.12
N GLU A 40 -4.89 -9.52 0.54
CA GLU A 40 -3.89 -8.69 1.22
C GLU A 40 -4.53 -7.41 1.77
N PHE A 41 -4.29 -7.13 3.05
CA PHE A 41 -4.88 -5.99 3.78
C PHE A 41 -3.87 -5.34 4.74
N THR A 42 -2.62 -5.79 4.71
CA THR A 42 -1.57 -5.45 5.67
C THR A 42 -1.17 -3.97 5.59
N ASP A 43 -1.07 -3.42 4.38
CA ASP A 43 -0.67 -2.03 4.15
C ASP A 43 -1.79 -1.08 4.59
N VAL A 44 -3.05 -1.45 4.34
CA VAL A 44 -4.20 -0.68 4.81
C VAL A 44 -4.20 -0.60 6.33
N GLU A 45 -4.04 -1.73 7.03
CA GLU A 45 -3.95 -1.71 8.49
C GLU A 45 -2.76 -0.88 8.99
N THR A 46 -1.59 -1.08 8.40
CA THR A 46 -0.36 -0.39 8.81
C THR A 46 -0.49 1.11 8.65
N PHE A 47 -1.04 1.57 7.53
CA PHE A 47 -1.35 2.97 7.29
C PHE A 47 -2.26 3.53 8.39
N PHE A 48 -3.39 2.88 8.67
CA PHE A 48 -4.32 3.35 9.70
C PHE A 48 -3.69 3.34 11.10
N ARG A 49 -2.90 2.31 11.43
CA ARG A 49 -2.16 2.24 12.70
C ARG A 49 -1.17 3.39 12.85
N GLN A 50 -0.43 3.72 11.80
CA GLN A 50 0.54 4.82 11.82
C GLN A 50 -0.15 6.18 12.00
N ILE A 51 -1.21 6.48 11.24
CA ILE A 51 -1.88 7.78 11.37
C ILE A 51 -2.65 7.92 12.68
N MET A 52 -3.11 6.82 13.28
CA MET A 52 -3.76 6.82 14.60
C MET A 52 -2.83 7.27 15.72
N THR A 53 -1.51 7.09 15.59
CA THR A 53 -0.55 7.57 16.60
C THR A 53 -0.28 9.07 16.51
N GLN A 54 -0.74 9.72 15.43
CA GLN A 54 -0.50 11.13 15.19
C GLN A 54 -1.59 12.00 15.82
N ASN A 55 -1.22 13.22 16.21
CA ASN A 55 -2.13 14.24 16.72
C ASN A 55 -2.91 14.92 15.58
N ILE A 56 -3.59 14.12 14.77
CA ILE A 56 -4.45 14.58 13.67
C ILE A 56 -5.90 14.61 14.18
N PHE A 57 -6.56 15.74 13.97
CA PHE A 57 -7.95 15.96 14.36
C PHE A 57 -8.82 15.99 13.12
N ILE A 58 -10.01 15.39 13.21
CA ILE A 58 -11.03 15.43 12.17
C ILE A 58 -12.36 15.95 12.71
N HIS A 59 -13.10 16.64 11.86
CA HIS A 59 -14.47 17.04 12.12
C HIS A 59 -15.39 15.81 12.10
N THR A 60 -16.07 15.59 13.22
CA THR A 60 -17.08 14.54 13.41
C THR A 60 -18.38 15.16 13.92
N VAL A 61 -19.46 14.38 13.89
CA VAL A 61 -20.68 14.70 14.63
C VAL A 61 -20.58 14.01 15.99
N GLY A 62 -20.54 14.81 17.05
CA GLY A 62 -20.42 14.34 18.42
C GLY A 62 -21.72 13.77 18.99
N LEU A 63 -21.68 13.44 20.28
CA LEU A 63 -22.76 12.74 21.00
C LEU A 63 -24.11 13.48 20.92
N ASN A 64 -24.06 14.81 21.00
CA ASN A 64 -25.22 15.69 21.00
C ASN A 64 -25.68 16.11 19.59
N GLY A 65 -25.09 15.54 18.54
CA GLY A 65 -25.37 15.95 17.15
C GLY A 65 -24.68 17.24 16.72
N LYS A 66 -23.85 17.84 17.58
CA LYS A 66 -23.04 19.03 17.25
C LYS A 66 -21.75 18.62 16.56
N HIS A 67 -21.22 19.52 15.72
CA HIS A 67 -19.90 19.33 15.13
C HIS A 67 -18.82 19.42 16.21
N GLU A 68 -17.96 18.41 16.24
CA GLU A 68 -16.84 18.29 17.16
C GLU A 68 -15.56 18.01 16.38
N SER A 69 -14.43 18.26 17.04
CA SER A 69 -13.11 17.98 16.51
C SER A 69 -12.50 16.85 17.34
N THR A 70 -12.40 15.68 16.71
CA THR A 70 -12.02 14.43 17.36
C THR A 70 -10.66 13.98 16.85
N ILE A 71 -9.77 13.58 17.77
CA ILE A 71 -8.47 13.00 17.41
C ILE A 71 -8.67 11.64 16.71
N LEU A 72 -7.88 11.38 15.66
CA LEU A 72 -7.96 10.15 14.87
C LEU A 72 -7.86 8.87 15.71
N SER A 73 -7.04 8.87 16.77
CA SER A 73 -6.92 7.74 17.70
C SER A 73 -8.23 7.33 18.38
N LYS A 74 -9.19 8.26 18.52
CA LYS A 74 -10.54 7.98 19.04
C LYS A 74 -11.56 7.70 17.93
N ALA A 75 -11.34 8.25 16.74
CA ALA A 75 -12.26 8.12 15.62
C ALA A 75 -12.01 6.87 14.77
N ILE A 76 -10.87 6.20 14.91
CA ILE A 76 -10.52 5.00 14.15
C ILE A 76 -10.49 3.79 15.08
N PHE A 77 -11.05 2.69 14.59
CA PHE A 77 -10.95 1.37 15.21
C PHE A 77 -10.40 0.40 14.16
N SER A 78 -9.34 -0.34 14.48
CA SER A 78 -8.72 -1.31 13.58
C SER A 78 -8.56 -2.64 14.30
N MET A 79 -9.27 -3.68 13.87
CA MET A 79 -9.20 -5.02 14.45
C MET A 79 -9.62 -6.08 13.44
N ASN A 80 -8.97 -7.24 13.44
CA ASN A 80 -9.32 -8.42 12.64
C ASN A 80 -9.53 -8.12 11.13
N LYS A 81 -8.61 -7.40 10.48
CA LYS A 81 -8.73 -6.99 9.07
C LYS A 81 -9.94 -6.12 8.77
N VAL A 82 -10.45 -5.41 9.78
CA VAL A 82 -11.51 -4.43 9.63
C VAL A 82 -11.06 -3.11 10.22
N VAL A 83 -11.10 -2.06 9.39
CA VAL A 83 -10.91 -0.68 9.85
C VAL A 83 -12.25 0.03 9.82
N ARG A 84 -12.57 0.74 10.90
CA ARG A 84 -13.73 1.62 11.00
C ARG A 84 -13.26 3.05 11.26
N VAL A 85 -13.75 4.00 10.49
CA VAL A 85 -13.48 5.43 10.66
C VAL A 85 -14.80 6.13 10.95
N TYR A 86 -15.01 6.48 12.21
CA TYR A 86 -16.21 7.15 12.69
C TYR A 86 -16.21 8.61 12.25
N TYR A 87 -17.27 9.02 11.56
CA TYR A 87 -17.56 10.42 11.24
C TYR A 87 -18.75 10.95 12.05
N SER A 88 -19.51 10.07 12.70
CA SER A 88 -20.57 10.42 13.63
C SER A 88 -20.63 9.41 14.77
N THR A 89 -20.53 9.88 16.00
CA THR A 89 -20.60 9.07 17.23
C THR A 89 -21.72 9.62 18.12
N SER A 90 -22.96 9.51 17.67
CA SER A 90 -24.14 9.91 18.45
C SER A 90 -24.58 8.79 19.40
N PHE A 91 -25.17 9.14 20.55
CA PHE A 91 -25.87 8.17 21.41
C PHE A 91 -27.11 7.58 20.74
N ASP A 92 -27.71 8.32 19.80
CA ASP A 92 -28.77 7.81 18.96
C ASP A 92 -28.15 6.97 17.84
N GLU A 93 -28.37 5.65 17.89
CA GLU A 93 -27.84 4.72 16.89
C GLU A 93 -28.28 5.08 15.47
N ASN A 94 -29.44 5.74 15.31
CA ASN A 94 -29.92 6.22 14.01
C ASN A 94 -29.06 7.33 13.40
N LYS A 95 -28.25 8.00 14.21
CA LYS A 95 -27.39 9.11 13.78
C LYS A 95 -25.92 8.74 13.78
N SER A 96 -25.56 7.56 14.30
CA SER A 96 -24.19 7.05 14.27
C SER A 96 -23.77 6.68 12.85
N GLY A 97 -22.49 6.90 12.54
CA GLY A 97 -21.98 6.72 11.18
C GLY A 97 -20.48 6.49 11.12
N PHE A 98 -20.08 5.48 10.35
CA PHE A 98 -18.67 5.18 10.12
C PHE A 98 -18.44 4.65 8.70
N ILE A 99 -17.22 4.84 8.21
CA ILE A 99 -16.70 4.14 7.04
C ILE A 99 -16.10 2.83 7.50
N ARG A 100 -16.43 1.73 6.84
CA ARG A 100 -15.89 0.40 7.09
C ARG A 100 -15.01 -0.02 5.92
N LEU A 101 -13.80 -0.44 6.21
CA LEU A 101 -12.89 -1.10 5.28
C LEU A 101 -12.72 -2.55 5.69
N ARG A 102 -12.81 -3.47 4.74
CA ARG A 102 -12.62 -4.90 4.95
C ARG A 102 -12.18 -5.60 3.66
N PRO A 103 -11.41 -6.69 3.74
CA PRO A 103 -11.27 -7.59 2.61
C PRO A 103 -12.61 -8.29 2.33
N ASP A 104 -12.86 -8.55 1.06
CA ASP A 104 -13.98 -9.35 0.57
C ASP A 104 -13.46 -10.52 -0.25
N GLN A 105 -13.70 -11.74 0.26
CA GLN A 105 -13.18 -12.94 -0.39
C GLN A 105 -13.96 -13.33 -1.63
N ALA A 106 -15.24 -12.96 -1.73
CA ALA A 106 -16.05 -13.31 -2.89
C ALA A 106 -15.62 -12.51 -4.13
N GLU A 107 -15.40 -11.20 -3.94
CA GLU A 107 -14.96 -10.30 -5.01
C GLU A 107 -13.43 -10.22 -5.15
N GLN A 108 -12.68 -10.79 -4.19
CA GLN A 108 -11.22 -10.72 -4.11
C GLN A 108 -10.72 -9.26 -4.15
N THR A 109 -11.41 -8.39 -3.42
CA THR A 109 -11.17 -6.94 -3.34
C THR A 109 -11.20 -6.48 -1.90
N ILE A 110 -10.70 -5.28 -1.66
CA ILE A 110 -10.92 -4.54 -0.42
C ILE A 110 -12.07 -3.59 -0.67
N ILE A 111 -13.07 -3.69 0.20
CA ILE A 111 -14.32 -2.95 0.10
C ILE A 111 -14.30 -1.81 1.13
N VAL A 112 -14.72 -0.62 0.67
CA VAL A 112 -14.96 0.57 1.49
C VAL A 112 -16.46 0.88 1.45
N GLU A 113 -17.11 0.76 2.60
CA GLU A 113 -18.55 0.94 2.76
C GLU A 113 -18.85 2.07 3.73
N ARG A 114 -19.96 2.78 3.52
CA ARG A 114 -20.57 3.64 4.54
C ARG A 114 -21.59 2.83 5.32
N MET A 115 -21.51 2.91 6.64
CA MET A 115 -22.49 2.37 7.57
C MET A 115 -23.12 3.54 8.33
N HIS A 116 -24.44 3.72 8.24
CA HIS A 116 -25.13 4.81 8.92
C HIS A 116 -26.50 4.38 9.47
N GLY A 117 -26.78 4.78 10.71
CA GLY A 117 -28.05 4.54 11.38
C GLY A 117 -28.19 3.20 12.08
N TYR A 118 -29.39 2.95 12.64
CA TYR A 118 -29.74 1.72 13.32
C TYR A 118 -29.87 0.57 12.31
N ARG A 119 -29.16 -0.54 12.54
CA ARG A 119 -29.04 -1.66 11.58
C ARG A 119 -28.66 -1.17 10.18
N PRO A 120 -27.47 -0.55 10.06
CA PRO A 120 -27.07 0.15 8.86
C PRO A 120 -26.98 -0.81 7.67
N LYS A 121 -27.57 -0.43 6.54
CA LYS A 121 -27.31 -1.07 5.26
C LYS A 121 -25.97 -0.56 4.73
N ALA A 122 -25.12 -1.48 4.29
CA ALA A 122 -23.82 -1.11 3.72
C ALA A 122 -24.03 -0.42 2.37
N GLU A 123 -23.57 0.83 2.28
CA GLU A 123 -23.50 1.58 1.02
C GLU A 123 -22.06 1.47 0.49
N LEU A 124 -21.87 0.77 -0.62
CA LEU A 124 -20.55 0.64 -1.24
C LEU A 124 -20.09 2.01 -1.76
N LEU A 125 -18.96 2.50 -1.24
CA LEU A 125 -18.34 3.75 -1.69
C LEU A 125 -17.22 3.51 -2.69
N TYR A 126 -16.41 2.48 -2.44
CA TYR A 126 -15.24 2.16 -3.26
C TYR A 126 -14.84 0.69 -3.09
N ALA A 127 -14.30 0.08 -4.14
CA ALA A 127 -13.72 -1.26 -4.08
C ALA A 127 -12.48 -1.32 -4.98
N SER A 128 -11.42 -1.98 -4.51
CA SER A 128 -10.20 -2.17 -5.30
C SER A 128 -9.44 -3.40 -4.81
N LYS A 129 -8.73 -4.07 -5.72
CA LYS A 129 -7.78 -5.13 -5.37
C LYS A 129 -6.46 -4.57 -4.84
N ASP A 130 -6.12 -3.36 -5.26
CA ASP A 130 -4.88 -2.68 -4.88
C ASP A 130 -5.09 -1.87 -3.58
N GLN A 131 -4.29 -2.21 -2.56
CA GLN A 131 -4.24 -1.51 -1.27
C GLN A 131 -3.87 -0.04 -1.43
N CYS A 132 -2.96 0.31 -2.34
CA CYS A 132 -2.55 1.70 -2.57
C CYS A 132 -3.71 2.55 -3.04
N HIS A 133 -4.56 2.02 -3.92
CA HIS A 133 -5.74 2.72 -4.41
C HIS A 133 -6.78 2.94 -3.30
N VAL A 134 -6.97 1.96 -2.42
CA VAL A 134 -7.84 2.10 -1.24
C VAL A 134 -7.30 3.18 -0.29
N ILE A 135 -6.00 3.16 0.00
CA ILE A 135 -5.34 4.16 0.85
C ILE A 135 -5.50 5.56 0.24
N ARG A 136 -5.27 5.72 -1.08
CA ARG A 136 -5.49 7.00 -1.79
C ARG A 136 -6.93 7.50 -1.68
N PHE A 137 -7.91 6.60 -1.81
CA PHE A 137 -9.31 6.95 -1.61
C PHE A 137 -9.54 7.47 -0.18
N MET A 138 -9.02 6.77 0.82
CA MET A 138 -9.16 7.16 2.22
C MET A 138 -8.44 8.46 2.57
N ILE A 139 -7.26 8.71 2.01
CA ILE A 139 -6.53 9.98 2.17
C ILE A 139 -7.39 11.14 1.66
N ARG A 140 -7.97 11.03 0.46
CA ARG A 140 -8.87 12.06 -0.09
C ARG A 140 -10.09 12.28 0.78
N TRP A 141 -10.64 11.21 1.36
CA TRP A 141 -11.78 11.30 2.27
C TRP A 141 -11.42 11.99 3.60
N LEU A 142 -10.24 11.66 4.16
CA LEU A 142 -9.73 12.22 5.42
C LEU A 142 -9.35 13.70 5.28
N ILE A 143 -8.62 14.08 4.24
CA ILE A 143 -8.16 15.47 4.03
C ILE A 143 -9.31 16.47 4.08
N ARG A 144 -10.47 16.11 3.51
CA ARG A 144 -11.67 16.96 3.51
C ARG A 144 -12.29 17.16 4.90
N ARG A 145 -11.84 16.40 5.90
CA ARG A 145 -12.38 16.39 7.26
C ARG A 145 -11.35 16.77 8.30
N ILE A 146 -10.08 16.95 7.94
CA ILE A 146 -9.07 17.39 8.90
C ILE A 146 -9.46 18.77 9.43
N ASP A 147 -9.46 18.88 10.75
CA ASP A 147 -9.52 20.15 11.44
C ASP A 147 -8.11 20.74 11.44
N TRP A 148 -7.86 21.67 10.52
CA TRP A 148 -6.57 22.35 10.35
C TRP A 148 -6.30 23.41 11.42
N ASP A 149 -7.33 23.84 12.13
CA ASP A 149 -7.16 24.76 13.26
C ASP A 149 -6.46 24.04 14.41
N LYS A 150 -6.80 22.77 14.65
CA LYS A 150 -6.15 21.93 15.68
C LYS A 150 -4.96 21.11 15.18
N THR A 151 -5.00 20.62 13.94
CA THR A 151 -3.93 19.78 13.40
C THR A 151 -2.76 20.65 12.95
N LYS A 152 -1.61 20.50 13.61
CA LYS A 152 -0.37 21.23 13.27
C LYS A 152 0.67 20.26 12.73
N LEU A 153 1.05 20.41 11.47
CA LEU A 153 2.04 19.54 10.80
C LEU A 153 3.36 19.46 11.55
N ALA A 154 3.85 20.60 12.06
CA ALA A 154 5.08 20.67 12.85
C ALA A 154 5.04 19.83 14.15
N ASN A 155 3.86 19.46 14.63
CA ASN A 155 3.67 18.63 15.82
C ASN A 155 3.49 17.14 15.49
N LEU A 156 3.48 16.76 14.21
CA LEU A 156 3.35 15.38 13.79
C LEU A 156 4.72 14.73 13.72
N ASP A 157 4.95 13.71 14.53
CA ASP A 157 6.25 13.02 14.58
C ASP A 157 6.59 12.32 13.26
N LEU A 158 5.58 11.76 12.57
CA LEU A 158 5.79 11.18 11.24
C LEU A 158 6.20 12.24 10.20
N TYR A 159 5.69 13.47 10.33
CA TYR A 159 6.05 14.54 9.42
C TYR A 159 7.50 15.00 9.64
N LYS A 160 7.96 15.08 10.88
CA LYS A 160 9.36 15.38 11.19
C LYS A 160 10.30 14.33 10.60
N ARG A 161 10.01 13.04 10.83
CA ARG A 161 10.80 11.94 10.25
C ARG A 161 10.84 12.00 8.73
N PHE A 162 9.70 12.30 8.09
CA PHE A 162 9.64 12.48 6.65
C PHE A 162 10.54 13.62 6.15
N LEU A 163 10.60 14.74 6.89
CA LEU A 163 11.51 15.85 6.54
C LEU A 163 12.97 15.46 6.74
N ASP A 164 13.30 14.73 7.81
CA ASP A 164 14.67 14.26 8.08
C ASP A 164 15.15 13.30 6.98
N GLU A 165 14.29 12.38 6.53
CA GLU A 165 14.56 11.46 5.42
C GLU A 165 14.79 12.22 4.10
N GLN A 166 13.91 13.18 3.78
CA GLN A 166 14.08 14.04 2.58
C GLN A 166 15.39 14.82 2.61
N GLN A 167 15.75 15.36 3.78
CA GLN A 167 16.98 16.12 3.94
C GLN A 167 18.21 15.23 3.74
N ALA A 168 18.19 14.02 4.30
CA ALA A 168 19.26 13.04 4.10
C ALA A 168 19.41 12.62 2.63
N GLU A 169 18.30 12.39 1.91
CA GLU A 169 18.33 12.08 0.48
C GLU A 169 18.95 13.22 -0.35
N ILE A 170 18.65 14.47 -0.02
CA ILE A 170 19.22 15.64 -0.69
C ILE A 170 20.72 15.76 -0.38
N GLU A 171 21.13 15.57 0.87
CA GLU A 171 22.54 15.61 1.28
C GLU A 171 23.37 14.52 0.59
N GLU A 172 22.82 13.31 0.44
CA GLU A 172 23.47 12.23 -0.30
C GLU A 172 23.66 12.60 -1.78
N GLN A 173 22.64 13.19 -2.42
CA GLN A 173 22.75 13.65 -3.80
C GLN A 173 23.81 14.74 -3.97
N ILE A 174 23.91 15.68 -3.02
CA ILE A 174 24.93 16.73 -3.03
C ILE A 174 26.33 16.13 -2.86
N ALA A 175 26.50 15.19 -1.93
CA ALA A 175 27.78 14.52 -1.69
C ALA A 175 28.24 13.71 -2.91
N LEU A 176 27.33 12.99 -3.57
CA LEU A 176 27.62 12.27 -4.81
C LEU A 176 28.01 13.22 -5.94
N ALA A 177 27.31 14.34 -6.09
CA ALA A 177 27.64 15.35 -7.09
C ALA A 177 29.00 16.02 -6.84
N ALA A 178 29.32 16.33 -5.58
CA ALA A 178 30.61 16.90 -5.18
C ALA A 178 31.76 15.92 -5.43
N ALA A 179 31.60 14.64 -5.08
CA ALA A 179 32.62 13.60 -5.32
C ALA A 179 32.90 13.42 -6.83
N GLN A 180 31.87 13.47 -7.67
CA GLN A 180 32.03 13.42 -9.13
C GLN A 180 32.79 14.65 -9.67
N GLN A 181 32.56 15.84 -9.11
CA GLN A 181 33.29 17.04 -9.49
C GLN A 181 34.76 16.96 -9.08
N GLU A 182 35.05 16.54 -7.84
CA GLU A 182 36.43 16.36 -7.36
C GLU A 182 37.18 15.31 -8.18
N GLU A 183 36.54 14.19 -8.53
CA GLU A 183 37.18 13.15 -9.37
C GLU A 183 37.50 13.68 -10.77
N GLN A 184 36.62 14.50 -11.37
CA GLN A 184 36.88 15.17 -12.64
C GLN A 184 38.02 16.19 -12.54
N GLU A 185 38.10 16.95 -11.44
CA GLU A 185 39.19 17.90 -11.21
C GLU A 185 40.54 17.20 -11.01
N ILE A 186 40.57 16.11 -10.25
CA ILE A 186 41.76 15.27 -10.07
C ILE A 186 42.20 14.67 -11.41
N GLN A 187 41.27 14.14 -12.21
CA GLN A 187 41.58 13.62 -13.55
C GLN A 187 42.18 14.69 -14.45
N ARG A 188 41.57 15.88 -14.51
CA ARG A 188 42.11 17.02 -15.28
C ARG A 188 43.50 17.43 -14.79
N ALA A 189 43.71 17.51 -13.48
CA ALA A 189 45.01 17.85 -12.90
C ALA A 189 46.09 16.79 -13.25
N LEU A 190 45.75 15.51 -13.22
CA LEU A 190 46.63 14.41 -13.63
C LEU A 190 46.97 14.47 -15.13
N GLU A 191 46.01 14.82 -15.99
CA GLU A 191 46.23 15.00 -17.44
C GLU A 191 47.16 16.17 -17.74
N VAL A 192 46.97 17.33 -17.08
CA VAL A 192 47.87 18.49 -17.19
C VAL A 192 49.28 18.13 -16.75
N HIS A 193 49.43 17.37 -15.65
CA HIS A 193 50.74 16.98 -15.15
C HIS A 193 51.44 15.93 -16.03
N LYS A 194 50.69 15.07 -16.73
CA LYS A 194 51.23 14.13 -17.74
C LYS A 194 51.71 14.86 -19.00
N THR A 195 50.92 15.80 -19.52
CA THR A 195 51.28 16.57 -20.73
C THR A 195 52.47 17.51 -20.49
N GLY A 196 52.57 18.14 -19.31
CA GLY A 196 53.72 18.97 -18.94
C GLY A 196 55.06 18.20 -18.85
N LYS A 197 55.04 16.93 -18.44
CA LYS A 197 56.25 16.07 -18.41
C LYS A 197 56.73 15.64 -19.79
N LEU A 198 55.82 15.48 -20.76
CA LEU A 198 56.15 15.13 -22.15
C LEU A 198 56.85 16.29 -22.89
N ASN A 199 56.41 17.53 -22.65
CA ASN A 199 57.03 18.71 -23.28
C ASN A 199 58.44 19.01 -22.73
N ARG A 200 58.72 18.75 -21.45
CA ARG A 200 60.09 18.88 -20.89
C ARG A 200 61.09 17.90 -21.49
N ARG A 201 60.67 16.69 -21.90
CA ARG A 201 61.58 15.72 -22.55
C ARG A 201 61.96 16.09 -23.98
N LYS A 202 61.13 16.84 -24.71
CA LYS A 202 61.46 17.30 -26.07
C LYS A 202 62.50 18.42 -26.11
N ILE A 203 62.57 19.25 -25.06
CA ILE A 203 63.47 20.44 -25.05
C ILE A 203 64.94 20.07 -24.74
N HIS A 204 65.22 18.86 -24.24
CA HIS A 204 66.59 18.38 -23.96
C HIS A 204 67.12 17.36 -24.99
N SER A 205 66.53 17.27 -26.17
CA SER A 205 66.93 16.33 -27.23
C SER A 205 67.21 17.01 -28.58
N SER A 206 67.66 18.26 -28.57
CA SER A 206 68.08 19.00 -29.77
C SER A 206 69.42 19.67 -29.54
#